data_AF-A0A4R2NYV0-F1
#
_entry.id   AF-A0A4R2NYV0-F1
#
_cell.length_a   1.000
_cell.length_b   1.000
_cell.length_c   1.000
_cell.angle_alpha   90.00
_cell.angle_beta   90.00
_cell.angle_gamma   90.00
#
_symmetry.space_group_name_H-M   'P 1'
#
loop_
_entity.id
_entity.type
_entity.pdbx_description
1 polymer ?
#
loop_
_entity_poly.entity_id
_entity_poly.type
_entity_poly.pdbx_seq_one_letter_code
_entity_poly.pdbx_strand_id
1 'polypeptide(L)' 'MTNADTDHLRPWASLDPAEQTRLREAYAADPFCLTGTCSLEAKTAHFTAWLVERGVAFTPEDLHPSRAR' A
#
# COMPACT_ATOMS: atom_id res chain seq x y z
N MET A 1 -23.71 -4.55 -6.65
CA MET A 1 -22.72 -3.84 -5.81
C MET A 1 -21.47 -3.73 -6.67
N THR A 2 -21.07 -2.50 -6.96
CA THR A 2 -20.23 -2.10 -8.11
C THR A 2 -18.75 -2.40 -7.85
N ASN A 3 -18.14 -3.23 -8.70
CA ASN A 3 -16.69 -3.48 -8.77
C ASN A 3 -15.90 -2.29 -9.38
N ALA A 4 -16.29 -1.03 -9.09
CA ALA A 4 -15.76 0.15 -9.76
C ALA A 4 -14.91 1.08 -8.87
N ASP A 5 -14.79 0.79 -7.57
CA ASP A 5 -14.06 1.66 -6.63
C ASP A 5 -12.53 1.57 -6.81
N THR A 6 -12.02 0.47 -7.38
CA THR A 6 -10.60 0.27 -7.65
C THR A 6 -10.13 0.81 -9.01
N ASP A 7 -11.03 1.18 -9.94
CA ASP A 7 -10.65 1.70 -11.27
C ASP A 7 -10.07 3.12 -11.23
N HIS A 8 -10.41 3.90 -10.19
CA HIS A 8 -9.88 5.24 -9.97
C HIS A 8 -8.60 5.27 -9.10
N LEU A 9 -8.19 4.14 -8.56
CA LEU A 9 -6.98 4.07 -7.73
C LEU A 9 -5.75 4.03 -8.62
N ARG A 10 -4.77 4.88 -8.31
CA ARG A 10 -3.48 4.88 -8.99
C ARG A 10 -2.68 3.66 -8.54
N PRO A 11 -2.20 2.79 -9.44
CA PRO A 11 -1.41 1.64 -9.04
C PRO A 11 -0.07 2.11 -8.47
N TRP A 12 0.35 1.50 -7.36
CA TRP A 12 1.60 1.83 -6.67
C TRP A 12 2.81 1.86 -7.62
N ALA A 13 2.94 0.86 -8.49
CA ALA A 13 3.99 0.79 -9.50
C ALA A 13 4.01 1.96 -10.50
N SER A 14 2.90 2.68 -10.69
CA SER A 14 2.85 3.89 -11.54
C SER A 14 3.13 5.19 -10.78
N LEU A 15 3.26 5.14 -9.45
CA LEU A 15 3.63 6.32 -8.66
C LEU A 15 5.11 6.65 -8.84
N ASP A 16 5.42 7.94 -8.82
CA ASP A 16 6.81 8.40 -8.81
C ASP A 16 7.56 7.82 -7.59
N PRO A 17 8.83 7.39 -7.75
CA PRO A 17 9.61 6.85 -6.64
C PRO A 17 9.74 7.81 -5.45
N ALA A 18 9.71 9.13 -5.67
CA ALA A 18 9.66 10.11 -4.58
C ALA A 18 8.32 10.07 -3.83
N GLU A 19 7.20 9.90 -4.54
CA GLU A 19 5.87 9.77 -3.94
C GLU A 19 5.73 8.46 -3.15
N GLN A 20 6.22 7.35 -3.70
CA GLN A 20 6.30 6.07 -2.99
C GLN A 20 7.13 6.16 -1.70
N THR A 21 8.23 6.92 -1.74
CA THR A 21 9.08 7.13 -0.56
C THR A 21 8.37 7.96 0.49
N ARG A 22 7.75 9.08 0.11
CA ARG A 22 6.97 9.92 1.03
C ARG A 22 5.83 9.15 1.70
N LEU A 23 5.12 8.31 0.96
CA LEU A 23 4.03 7.49 1.51
C LEU A 23 4.53 6.46 2.52
N ARG A 24 5.69 5.83 2.25
CA ARG A 24 6.34 4.91 3.20
C ARG A 24 6.81 5.62 4.46
N GLU A 25 7.41 6.80 4.33
CA GLU A 25 7.86 7.61 5.46
C GLU A 25 6.68 8.09 6.32
N ALA A 26 5.60 8.56 5.68
CA ALA A 26 4.37 8.96 6.37
C ALA A 26 3.74 7.80 7.13
N TYR A 27 3.72 6.60 6.54
CA TYR A 27 3.24 5.40 7.21
C TYR A 27 4.17 4.92 8.34
N ALA A 28 5.49 5.07 8.18
CA ALA A 28 6.46 4.70 9.20
C ALA A 28 6.45 5.64 10.41
N ALA A 29 6.05 6.90 10.21
CA ALA A 29 5.83 7.86 11.29
C ALA A 29 4.56 7.58 12.10
N ASP A 30 3.69 6.70 11.61
CA ASP A 30 2.44 6.36 12.28
C ASP A 30 2.68 5.39 13.47
N PRO A 31 2.30 5.76 14.70
CA PRO A 31 2.60 4.99 15.91
C PRO A 31 1.78 3.70 16.05
N PHE A 32 0.87 3.39 15.12
CA PHE A 32 -0.10 2.30 15.26
C PHE A 32 0.53 0.89 15.22
N CYS A 33 1.73 0.69 14.65
CA CYS A 33 2.38 -0.64 14.61
C CYS A 33 3.07 -1.04 15.93
N LEU A 34 2.98 -0.25 17.00
CA LEU A 34 3.58 -0.58 18.29
C LEU A 34 2.77 -1.60 19.13
N THR A 35 1.56 -1.99 18.70
CA THR A 35 0.67 -2.85 19.51
C THR A 35 0.88 -4.36 19.27
N GLY A 36 2.12 -4.83 19.33
CA GLY A 36 2.46 -6.19 19.80
C GLY A 36 2.18 -7.40 18.91
N THR A 37 1.58 -7.25 17.72
CA THR A 37 1.30 -8.38 16.80
C THR A 37 1.57 -8.03 15.33
N CYS A 38 2.64 -7.28 15.02
CA CYS A 38 2.97 -6.90 13.64
C CYS A 38 3.54 -8.08 12.83
N SER A 39 2.72 -9.11 12.58
CA SER A 39 2.93 -10.04 11.46
C SER A 39 3.03 -9.22 10.17
N LEU A 40 3.96 -9.59 9.29
CA LEU A 40 4.19 -8.87 8.04
C LEU A 40 2.91 -8.72 7.22
N GLU A 41 2.07 -9.77 7.17
CA GLU A 41 0.77 -9.75 6.48
C GLU A 41 -0.19 -8.71 7.05
N ALA A 42 -0.27 -8.57 8.38
CA ALA A 42 -1.12 -7.58 9.04
C ALA A 42 -0.62 -6.15 8.74
N LYS A 43 0.70 -5.95 8.74
CA LYS A 43 1.31 -4.68 8.37
C LYS A 43 1.05 -4.31 6.90
N THR A 44 1.14 -5.29 6.00
CA THR A 44 0.86 -5.11 4.58
C THR A 44 -0.62 -4.82 4.34
N ALA A 45 -1.53 -5.57 4.96
CA ALA A 45 -2.97 -5.33 4.84
C ALA A 45 -3.37 -3.94 5.37
N HIS A 46 -2.80 -3.51 6.50
CA HIS A 46 -3.03 -2.18 7.04
C HIS A 46 -2.45 -1.08 6.13
N PHE A 47 -1.26 -1.30 5.56
CA PHE A 47 -0.67 -0.37 4.60
C PHE A 47 -1.50 -0.26 3.31
N THR A 48 -1.99 -1.37 2.77
CA THR A 48 -2.93 -1.38 1.64
C THR A 48 -4.18 -0.58 1.96
N ALA A 49 -4.83 -0.83 3.11
CA ALA A 49 -6.03 -0.09 3.51
C ALA A 49 -5.76 1.42 3.62
N TRP A 50 -4.64 1.80 4.23
CA TRP A 50 -4.20 3.19 4.35
C TRP A 50 -3.94 3.87 3.00
N LEU A 51 -3.42 3.12 2.02
CA LEU A 51 -3.19 3.62 0.66
C LEU A 51 -4.49 3.76 -0.16
N VAL A 52 -5.45 2.84 0.02
CA VAL A 52 -6.75 2.91 -0.66
C VAL A 52 -7.49 4.19 -0.29
N GLU A 53 -7.49 4.60 0.98
CA GLU A 53 -8.07 5.88 1.43
C GLU A 53 -7.42 7.10 0.75
N ARG A 54 -6.21 6.94 0.20
CA ARG A 54 -5.44 7.99 -0.48
C ARG A 54 -5.51 7.88 -2.00
N GLY A 55 -6.36 7.01 -2.53
CA GLY A 55 -6.51 6.83 -3.97
C GLY A 55 -5.38 6.00 -4.59
N VAL A 56 -4.71 5.15 -3.81
CA VAL A 56 -3.58 4.32 -4.27
C VAL A 56 -3.89 2.84 -4.09
N ALA A 57 -3.77 2.08 -5.17
CA ALA A 57 -3.88 0.63 -5.14
C ALA A 57 -2.51 0.01 -4.87
N PHE A 58 -2.40 -0.72 -3.77
CA PHE A 58 -1.20 -1.47 -3.41
C PHE A 58 -1.57 -2.88 -2.98
N THR A 59 -0.94 -3.86 -3.60
CA THR A 59 -1.17 -5.28 -3.35
C THR A 59 0.14 -5.95 -2.94
N PRO A 60 0.10 -7.03 -2.15
CA PRO A 60 1.31 -7.74 -1.71
C PRO A 60 2.15 -8.29 -2.89
N GLU A 61 1.53 -8.52 -4.04
CA GLU A 61 2.20 -8.84 -5.30
C GLU A 61 3.11 -7.69 -5.81
N ASP A 62 2.87 -6.44 -5.42
CA ASP A 62 3.74 -5.30 -5.76
C ASP A 62 5.08 -5.36 -4.99
N LEU A 63 5.11 -6.01 -3.81
CA LEU A 63 6.35 -6.28 -3.05
C LEU A 63 7.26 -7.29 -3.75
N HIS A 64 6.67 -8.18 -4.54
CA HIS A 64 7.37 -9.15 -5.33
C HIS A 64 7.19 -8.79 -6.79
N PRO A 65 8.06 -7.93 -7.37
CA PRO A 65 8.11 -7.76 -8.81
C PRO A 65 8.59 -9.08 -9.42
N SER A 66 7.68 -10.06 -9.46
CA SER A 66 7.76 -11.22 -10.30
C SER A 66 7.67 -10.61 -11.67
N ARG A 67 8.85 -10.37 -12.26
CA ARG A 67 9.02 -10.06 -13.67
C ARG A 67 8.11 -10.99 -14.45
N ALA A 68 6.92 -10.52 -14.78
CA ALA A 68 6.11 -11.10 -15.83
C ALA A 68 6.96 -10.91 -17.10
N ARG A 69 7.62 -11.99 -17.48
CA ARG A 69 8.36 -12.12 -18.73
C ARG A 69 7.54 -13.01 -19.65
#